data_AF-A0A7W1J6G9-F1
#
_entry.id   AF-A0A7W1J6G9-F1
#
_cell.length_a   1.000
_cell.length_b   1.000
_cell.length_c   1.000
_cell.angle_alpha   90.00
_cell.angle_beta   90.00
_cell.angle_gamma   90.00
#
_symmetry.space_group_name_H-M   'P 1'
#
loop_
_entity.id
_entity.type
_entity.pdbx_description
1 polymer ?
#
loop_
_entity_poly.entity_id
_entity_poly.type
_entity_poly.pdbx_seq_one_letter_code
_entity_poly.pdbx_strand_id
1 'polypeptide(L)'
;MKAVELRIQEAQEKADEWIVFLATYSDARLDRRIDTIRKQQVIAEQNKDEKGFDLLLLWEHITICARMYKEEHNVPDSVDEMAEEAKLVETVIILAEKRQEIYEESSQLKTSKPKIIEEDKDQTSLF
;
A
#
# COMPACT_ATOMS: atom_id res chain seq x y z
N MET A 1 -14.78 -3.93 6.38
CA MET A 1 -13.35 -4.19 6.60
C MET A 1 -12.57 -3.00 6.07
N LYS A 2 -11.68 -2.41 6.86
CA LYS A 2 -10.80 -1.31 6.41
C LYS A 2 -9.78 -1.88 5.41
N ALA A 3 -9.35 -1.09 4.42
CA ALA A 3 -8.47 -1.55 3.33
C ALA A 3 -7.16 -2.22 3.78
N VAL A 4 -6.62 -1.82 4.95
CA VAL A 4 -5.38 -2.41 5.51
C VAL A 4 -5.63 -3.81 6.10
N GLU A 5 -6.79 -4.05 6.72
CA GLU A 5 -7.15 -5.36 7.27
C GLU A 5 -7.24 -6.42 6.16
N LEU A 6 -7.81 -6.03 5.01
CA LEU A 6 -7.91 -6.91 3.86
C LEU A 6 -6.52 -7.26 3.30
N ARG A 7 -5.59 -6.31 3.29
CA ARG A 7 -4.19 -6.56 2.88
C ARG A 7 -3.43 -7.47 3.85
N ILE A 8 -3.66 -7.32 5.16
CA ILE A 8 -3.09 -8.22 6.17
C ILE A 8 -3.59 -9.64 5.93
N GLN A 9 -4.91 -9.80 5.74
CA GLN A 9 -5.51 -11.10 5.48
C GLN A 9 -4.98 -11.72 4.19
N GLU A 10 -4.94 -10.98 3.08
CA GLU A 10 -4.36 -11.46 1.81
C GLU A 10 -2.90 -11.87 1.95
N ALA A 11 -2.09 -11.10 2.70
CA ALA A 11 -0.69 -11.43 2.92
C ALA A 11 -0.51 -12.68 3.80
N GLN A 12 -1.42 -12.93 4.74
CA GLN A 12 -1.44 -14.16 5.54
C GLN A 12 -1.86 -15.37 4.70
N GLU A 13 -2.93 -15.25 3.91
CA GLU A 13 -3.44 -16.33 3.06
C GLU A 13 -2.44 -16.74 1.97
N LYS A 14 -1.66 -15.79 1.46
CA LYS A 14 -0.67 -16.00 0.40
C LYS A 14 0.78 -16.01 0.90
N ALA A 15 0.99 -16.18 2.21
CA ALA A 15 2.33 -16.07 2.79
C ALA A 15 3.33 -17.02 2.10
N ASP A 16 2.95 -18.27 1.87
CA ASP A 16 3.81 -19.28 1.23
C ASP A 16 4.14 -18.91 -0.23
N GLU A 17 3.15 -18.42 -0.99
CA GLU A 17 3.36 -17.95 -2.38
C GLU A 17 4.36 -16.79 -2.41
N TRP A 18 4.22 -15.84 -1.48
CA TRP A 18 5.13 -14.71 -1.35
C TRP A 18 6.53 -15.14 -0.92
N ILE A 19 6.66 -16.12 -0.02
CA ILE A 19 7.94 -16.69 0.41
C ILE A 19 8.68 -17.27 -0.80
N VAL A 20 8.01 -18.13 -1.58
CA VAL A 20 8.59 -18.77 -2.77
C VAL A 20 8.96 -17.72 -3.83
N PHE A 21 8.08 -16.76 -4.07
CA PHE A 21 8.35 -15.67 -5.01
C PHE A 21 9.56 -14.84 -4.59
N LEU A 22 9.62 -14.40 -3.34
CA LEU A 22 10.71 -13.56 -2.85
C LEU A 22 12.04 -14.32 -2.76
N ALA A 23 12.02 -15.65 -2.54
CA ALA A 23 13.24 -16.47 -2.52
C ALA A 23 14.02 -16.43 -3.86
N THR A 24 13.36 -16.04 -4.95
CA THR A 24 14.01 -15.83 -6.26
C THR A 24 14.90 -14.59 -6.31
N TYR A 25 14.73 -13.65 -5.37
CA TYR A 25 15.56 -12.46 -5.29
C TYR A 25 16.95 -12.80 -4.76
N SER A 26 17.94 -11.96 -5.08
CA SER A 26 19.25 -12.07 -4.45
C SER A 26 19.22 -11.69 -2.98
N ASP A 27 20.19 -12.21 -2.24
CA ASP A 27 20.37 -11.91 -0.82
C ASP A 27 20.51 -10.41 -0.57
N ALA A 28 21.28 -9.71 -1.41
CA ALA A 28 21.48 -8.28 -1.31
C ALA A 28 20.18 -7.47 -1.50
N ARG A 29 19.25 -7.98 -2.32
CA ARG A 29 17.93 -7.36 -2.52
C ARG A 29 16.99 -7.66 -1.35
N LEU A 30 17.02 -8.89 -0.83
CA LEU A 30 16.25 -9.27 0.35
C LEU A 30 16.70 -8.49 1.59
N ASP A 31 18.00 -8.28 1.79
CA ASP A 31 18.56 -7.43 2.85
C ASP A 31 18.07 -5.98 2.73
N ARG A 32 18.21 -5.37 1.54
CA ARG A 32 17.73 -4.00 1.29
C ARG A 32 16.22 -3.85 1.54
N ARG A 33 15.44 -4.89 1.23
CA ARG A 33 14.00 -4.92 1.48
C ARG A 33 13.70 -4.94 2.98
N ILE A 34 14.36 -5.79 3.76
CA ILE A 34 14.21 -5.85 5.22
C ILE A 34 14.54 -4.50 5.86
N ASP A 35 15.64 -3.88 5.44
CA ASP A 35 16.03 -2.55 5.94
C ASP A 35 14.98 -1.47 5.62
N THR A 36 14.38 -1.54 4.44
CA THR A 36 13.31 -0.61 4.03
C THR A 36 12.06 -0.82 4.87
N ILE A 37 11.65 -2.08 5.10
CA ILE A 37 10.51 -2.43 5.94
C ILE A 37 10.71 -1.89 7.36
N ARG A 38 11.89 -2.10 7.96
CA ARG A 38 12.21 -1.59 9.30
C ARG A 38 12.15 -0.07 9.40
N LYS A 39 12.67 0.65 8.40
CA LYS A 39 12.54 2.11 8.35
C LYS A 39 11.07 2.55 8.28
N GLN A 40 10.25 1.83 7.51
CA GLN A 40 8.81 2.09 7.43
C GLN A 40 8.08 1.77 8.73
N GLN A 41 8.50 0.73 9.48
CA GLN A 41 7.94 0.40 10.79
C GLN A 41 8.16 1.57 11.77
N VAL A 42 9.37 2.14 11.80
CA VAL A 42 9.67 3.33 12.64
C VAL A 42 8.76 4.51 12.26
N ILE A 43 8.53 4.74 10.97
CA ILE A 43 7.62 5.80 10.51
C ILE A 43 6.16 5.51 10.92
N ALA A 44 5.70 4.26 10.79
CA ALA A 44 4.36 3.86 11.21
C ALA A 44 4.16 4.03 12.73
N GLU A 45 5.16 3.66 13.53
CA GLU A 45 5.16 3.85 14.98
C GLU A 45 5.09 5.34 15.36
N GLN A 46 5.92 6.18 14.73
CA GLN A 46 5.91 7.64 14.94
C GLN A 46 4.55 8.26 14.61
N ASN A 47 3.86 7.72 13.59
CA ASN A 47 2.54 8.17 13.15
C ASN A 47 1.37 7.51 13.92
N LYS A 48 1.64 6.60 14.86
CA LYS A 48 0.64 5.80 15.58
C LYS A 48 -0.27 4.99 14.62
N ASP A 49 0.27 4.55 13.50
CA ASP A 49 -0.42 3.69 12.53
C ASP A 49 -0.19 2.21 12.89
N GLU A 50 -0.93 1.73 13.89
CA GLU A 50 -0.82 0.35 14.40
C GLU A 50 -1.04 -0.70 13.31
N LYS A 51 -2.00 -0.47 12.41
CA LYS A 51 -2.31 -1.44 11.34
C LYS A 51 -1.26 -1.45 10.24
N GLY A 52 -0.72 -0.27 9.91
CA GLY A 52 0.44 -0.16 9.03
C GLY A 52 1.65 -0.90 9.61
N PHE A 53 1.88 -0.75 10.92
CA PHE A 53 2.94 -1.46 11.62
C PHE A 53 2.76 -2.98 11.59
N ASP A 54 1.57 -3.49 11.90
CA ASP A 54 1.25 -4.93 11.86
C ASP A 54 1.47 -5.53 10.45
N LEU A 55 1.04 -4.81 9.41
CA LEU A 55 1.27 -5.22 8.03
C LEU A 55 2.78 -5.29 7.72
N LEU A 56 3.57 -4.33 8.20
CA LEU A 56 5.01 -4.30 7.98
C LEU A 56 5.74 -5.41 8.76
N LEU A 57 5.31 -5.75 9.97
CA LEU A 57 5.83 -6.92 10.70
C LEU A 57 5.60 -8.22 9.93
N LEU A 58 4.40 -8.39 9.35
CA LEU A 58 4.08 -9.56 8.53
C LEU A 58 4.99 -9.63 7.30
N TRP A 59 5.21 -8.51 6.61
CA TRP A 59 6.11 -8.45 5.46
C TRP A 59 7.57 -8.70 5.81
N GLU A 60 8.04 -8.22 6.97
CA GLU A 60 9.38 -8.54 7.47
C GLU A 60 9.51 -10.05 7.69
N HIS A 61 8.53 -10.66 8.38
CA HIS A 61 8.50 -12.10 8.64
C HIS A 61 8.54 -12.91 7.33
N ILE A 62 7.66 -12.61 6.38
CA ILE A 62 7.64 -13.26 5.05
C ILE A 62 9.00 -13.13 4.34
N THR A 63 9.64 -11.96 4.41
CA THR A 63 10.93 -11.73 3.75
C THR A 63 12.07 -12.52 4.42
N ILE A 64 12.05 -12.66 5.74
CA ILE A 64 13.00 -13.52 6.48
C ILE A 64 12.78 -14.99 6.11
N CYS A 65 11.54 -15.45 6.09
CA CYS A 65 11.20 -16.82 5.69
C CYS A 65 11.63 -17.10 4.24
N ALA A 66 11.52 -16.13 3.33
CA ALA A 66 12.01 -16.26 1.96
C ALA A 66 13.53 -16.50 1.89
N ARG A 67 14.32 -15.84 2.75
CA ARG A 67 15.77 -16.08 2.84
C ARG A 67 16.08 -17.48 3.34
N MET A 68 15.40 -17.92 4.39
CA MET A 68 15.55 -19.28 4.91
C MET A 68 15.19 -20.32 3.85
N TYR A 69 14.06 -20.13 3.17
CA TYR A 69 13.61 -21.00 2.08
C TYR A 69 14.65 -21.07 0.95
N LYS A 70 15.21 -19.92 0.54
CA LYS A 70 16.26 -19.83 -0.47
C LYS A 70 17.50 -20.64 -0.09
N GLU A 71 17.96 -20.50 1.15
CA GLU A 71 19.11 -21.24 1.69
C GLU A 71 18.83 -22.75 1.75
N GLU A 72 17.67 -23.15 2.27
CA GLU A 72 17.26 -24.56 2.39
C GLU A 72 17.12 -25.27 1.03
N HIS A 73 16.65 -24.54 0.00
CA HIS A 73 16.33 -25.10 -1.31
C HIS A 73 17.35 -24.77 -2.40
N ASN A 74 18.45 -24.07 -2.06
CA ASN A 74 19.47 -23.60 -3.00
C ASN A 74 18.89 -22.84 -4.22
N VAL A 75 17.93 -21.95 -3.96
CA VAL A 75 17.26 -21.20 -5.04
C VAL A 75 18.23 -20.18 -5.64
N PRO A 76 18.58 -20.28 -6.94
CA PRO A 76 19.49 -19.35 -7.58
C PRO A 76 18.88 -17.95 -7.66
N ASP A 77 19.74 -16.94 -7.72
CA ASP A 77 19.32 -15.56 -7.93
C ASP A 77 18.68 -15.39 -9.32
N SER A 78 17.60 -14.60 -9.39
CA SER A 78 17.05 -14.11 -10.66
C SER A 78 18.14 -13.33 -11.41
N VAL A 79 18.37 -13.70 -12.68
CA VAL A 79 19.51 -13.26 -13.49
C VAL A 79 19.42 -11.78 -13.90
N ASP A 80 18.25 -11.14 -13.76
CA ASP A 80 18.01 -9.79 -14.31
C ASP A 80 17.37 -8.83 -13.30
N GLU A 81 18.11 -8.55 -12.22
CA GLU A 81 17.69 -7.62 -11.16
C GLU A 81 17.37 -6.22 -11.69
N MET A 82 18.13 -5.72 -12.66
CA MET A 82 17.93 -4.37 -13.22
C MET A 82 16.70 -4.29 -14.12
N ALA A 83 16.40 -5.33 -14.92
CA ALA A 83 15.18 -5.34 -15.71
C ALA A 83 13.92 -5.48 -14.85
N GLU A 84 14.00 -6.19 -13.71
CA GLU A 84 12.89 -6.26 -12.75
C GLU A 84 12.70 -4.96 -11.96
N GLU A 85 13.77 -4.31 -11.50
CA GLU A 85 13.69 -3.01 -10.81
C GLU A 85 13.11 -1.93 -11.73
N ALA A 86 13.49 -1.90 -13.00
CA ALA A 86 12.94 -0.97 -13.99
C ALA A 86 11.41 -1.15 -14.15
N LYS A 87 10.92 -2.40 -14.23
CA LYS A 87 9.49 -2.70 -14.29
C LYS A 87 8.73 -2.25 -13.04
N LEU A 88 9.34 -2.41 -11.86
CA LEU A 88 8.74 -1.97 -10.61
C LEU A 88 8.63 -0.44 -10.52
N VAL A 89 9.65 0.30 -10.97
CA VAL A 89 9.61 1.77 -11.03
C VAL A 89 8.51 2.25 -11.98
N GLU A 90 8.43 1.67 -13.18
CA GLU A 90 7.41 2.01 -14.17
C GLU A 90 6.00 1.75 -13.63
N THR A 91 5.81 0.63 -12.92
CA THR A 91 4.53 0.29 -12.26
C THR A 91 4.17 1.26 -11.13
N VAL A 92 5.14 1.70 -10.33
CA VAL A 92 4.91 2.67 -9.23
C VAL A 92 4.53 4.04 -9.78
N ILE A 93 5.16 4.49 -10.87
CA ILE A 93 4.81 5.76 -11.54
C ILE A 93 3.37 5.68 -12.05
N ILE A 94 2.99 4.60 -12.74
CA ILE A 94 1.62 4.41 -13.25
C ILE A 94 0.60 4.37 -12.10
N LEU A 95 0.92 3.74 -10.97
CA LEU A 95 0.03 3.70 -9.81
C LEU A 95 -0.04 5.03 -9.04
N ALA A 96 0.99 5.87 -9.13
CA ALA A 96 0.99 7.22 -8.57
C ALA A 96 0.18 8.17 -9.47
N GLU A 97 0.38 8.10 -10.78
CA GLU A 97 -0.38 8.85 -11.79
C GLU A 97 -1.88 8.52 -11.72
N LYS A 98 -2.24 7.23 -11.64
CA LYS A 98 -3.65 6.81 -11.43
C LYS A 98 -4.25 7.34 -10.14
N ARG A 99 -3.47 7.42 -9.06
CA ARG A 99 -3.94 8.01 -7.79
C ARG A 99 -4.13 9.51 -7.90
N GLN A 100 -3.30 10.19 -8.69
CA GLN A 100 -3.41 11.62 -8.93
C GLN A 100 -4.61 11.95 -9.83
N GLU A 101 -4.87 11.17 -10.89
CA GLU A 101 -6.08 11.31 -11.71
C GLU A 101 -7.37 11.15 -10.89
N ILE A 102 -7.45 10.13 -10.02
CA ILE A 102 -8.62 9.93 -9.14
C ILE A 102 -8.80 11.10 -8.17
N TYR A 103 -7.70 11.67 -7.65
CA TYR A 103 -7.75 12.83 -6.76
C TYR A 103 -8.26 14.07 -7.51
N GLU A 104 -7.76 14.31 -8.73
CA GLU A 104 -8.17 15.44 -9.56
C GLU A 104 -9.64 15.31 -10.02
N GLU A 105 -10.08 14.12 -10.43
CA GLU A 105 -11.48 13.84 -10.81
C GLU A 105 -12.44 14.03 -9.63
N SER A 106 -12.06 13.58 -8.42
CA SER A 106 -12.85 13.79 -7.20
C SER A 106 -12.95 15.27 -6.76
N SER A 107 -11.98 16.10 -7.16
CA SER A 107 -11.97 17.53 -6.86
C SER A 107 -12.90 18.34 -7.77
N GLN A 108 -13.13 17.86 -9.00
CA GLN A 108 -14.04 18.49 -9.97
C GLN A 108 -15.53 18.23 -9.66
N LEU A 109 -15.86 17.18 -8.91
CA LEU A 109 -17.23 16.83 -8.52
C LEU A 109 -17.80 17.65 -7.35
N LYS A 110 -17.02 18.55 -6.73
CA LYS A 110 -17.43 19.32 -5.54
C LYS A 110 -17.83 20.77 -5.83
N THR A 111 -18.60 21.03 -6.87
CA THR A 111 -19.35 22.29 -6.99
C THR A 111 -20.74 22.08 -7.59
N SER A 112 -21.63 21.41 -6.87
CA SER A 112 -23.06 21.63 -7.05
C SER A 112 -23.66 21.92 -5.68
N LYS A 113 -23.69 23.22 -5.33
CA LYS A 113 -24.49 23.70 -4.20
C LYS A 113 -25.97 23.58 -4.62
N PRO A 114 -26.84 22.88 -3.89
CA PRO A 114 -28.27 23.00 -4.14
C PRO A 114 -28.71 24.43 -3.76
N LYS A 115 -29.34 25.14 -4.70
CA LYS A 115 -30.08 26.38 -4.41
C LYS A 115 -31.23 26.02 -3.48
N ILE A 116 -31.16 26.46 -2.23
CA ILE A 116 -32.32 26.53 -1.34
C ILE A 116 -33.20 27.63 -1.91
N ILE A 117 -34.42 27.28 -2.34
CA ILE A 117 -35.48 28.24 -2.63
C ILE A 117 -36.16 28.49 -1.29
N GLU A 118 -35.93 29.68 -0.72
CA GLU A 118 -36.74 30.20 0.39
C GLU A 118 -38.07 30.67 -0.21
N GLU A 119 -39.15 29.91 0.02
CA GLU A 119 -40.50 30.44 -0.13
C GLU A 119 -40.77 31.39 1.05
N ASP A 120 -40.84 32.67 0.73
CA ASP A 120 -41.24 33.76 1.61
C ASP A 120 -42.63 33.47 2.19
N LYS A 121 -42.68 33.01 3.44
CA LYS A 121 -43.87 33.07 4.28
C LYS A 121 -43.85 34.41 5.02
N ASP A 122 -44.29 35.45 4.34
CA ASP A 122 -44.65 36.71 4.97
C ASP A 122 -45.92 36.50 5.81
N GLN A 123 -45.71 36.18 7.09
CA GLN A 123 -46.63 36.56 8.15
C GLN A 123 -45.97 37.67 8.97
N THR A 124 -46.44 38.91 8.81
CA THR A 124 -46.68 39.77 9.98
C THR A 124 -47.97 40.56 9.82
N SER A 125 -48.87 40.30 10.76
CA SER A 125 -50.04 41.07 11.18
C SER A 125 -49.70 42.55 11.43
N LEU A 126 -50.60 43.49 11.09
CA LEU A 126 -51.13 44.48 12.04
C LEU A 126 -52.23 45.37 11.41
N PHE A 127 -53.31 45.54 12.20
CA PHE A 127 -54.59 46.27 12.01
C PHE A 127 -55.75 45.51 11.36
#